data_AF-A0A9P1A5X0-F1
#
_entry.id   AF-A0A9P1A5X0-F1
#
_cell.length_a   1.000
_cell.length_b   1.000
_cell.length_c   1.000
_cell.angle_alpha   90.00
_cell.angle_beta   90.00
_cell.angle_gamma   90.00
#
_symmetry.space_group_name_H-M   'P 1'
#
loop_
_entity.id
_entity.type
_entity.pdbx_description
1 polymer ?
#
loop_
_entity_poly.entity_id
_entity_poly.type
_entity_poly.pdbx_seq_one_letter_code
_entity_poly.pdbx_strand_id
1 'polypeptide(L)'
;MATRESTKTTTEEGPAPKVFYGNAEHPNNGIFSSLLKRKGRKLSMTDDCKAACKQVEAYKTSADKLHQALMYMLVEDREHSKQLVNQVRTEPGYRYEAQFLRGFDALQKKGRKGVYENLEPAIKACEQMDAEREKYVRRQLESLKALNKFIGEDYWEYVRLRKAYWDALEAYDDAVTLQNKERTEQSERATMTAQTWRNECRMKMMEFIKKAINEQKGQHVESVLKFRTEVAAHHKTMAEMIHVDVKEEKSGMKAPNTK
;
A
#
# COMPACT_ATOMS: atom_id res chain seq x y z
N MET A 1 6.52 46.88 23.62
CA MET A 1 7.81 46.17 23.50
C MET A 1 7.59 44.73 23.93
N ALA A 2 8.14 43.78 23.17
CA ALA A 2 7.75 42.38 23.13
C ALA A 2 8.11 41.58 24.39
N THR A 3 7.13 40.84 24.92
CA THR A 3 7.35 39.69 25.79
C THR A 3 7.67 38.48 24.91
N ARG A 4 8.87 37.92 25.07
CA ARG A 4 9.26 36.61 24.53
C ARG A 4 8.53 35.53 25.34
N GLU A 5 7.46 34.97 24.79
CA GLU A 5 6.94 33.69 25.23
C GLU A 5 7.78 32.57 24.59
N SER A 6 8.50 31.85 25.45
CA SER A 6 9.19 30.62 25.13
C SER A 6 8.18 29.47 25.12
N THR A 7 7.54 29.21 23.98
CA THR A 7 6.79 27.97 23.75
C THR A 7 7.77 26.82 23.52
N LYS A 8 8.14 26.12 24.59
CA LYS A 8 8.60 24.73 24.49
C LYS A 8 7.38 23.86 24.22
N THR A 9 7.06 23.63 22.95
CA THR A 9 6.24 22.49 22.53
C THR A 9 7.14 21.25 22.52
N THR A 10 6.92 20.39 23.51
CA THR A 10 7.31 18.98 23.50
C THR A 10 6.61 18.27 22.35
N THR A 11 7.27 18.14 21.21
CA THR A 11 7.00 17.05 20.27
C THR A 11 7.94 15.92 20.64
N GLU A 12 7.38 14.90 21.31
CA GLU A 12 8.00 13.59 21.39
C GLU A 12 8.43 13.15 19.98
N GLU A 13 9.73 12.99 19.78
CA GLU A 13 10.31 12.37 18.59
C GLU A 13 9.92 10.89 18.56
N GLY A 14 8.69 10.63 18.11
CA GLY A 14 8.36 9.33 17.54
C GLY A 14 9.23 9.10 16.30
N PRO A 15 9.64 7.85 15.99
CA PRO A 15 10.38 7.57 14.77
C PRO A 15 9.61 8.10 13.57
N ALA A 16 10.31 8.80 12.67
CA ALA A 16 9.72 9.36 11.46
C ALA A 16 8.84 8.31 10.76
N PRO A 17 7.65 8.68 10.26
CA PRO A 17 6.72 7.73 9.67
C PRO A 17 7.43 6.96 8.55
N LYS A 18 7.46 5.62 8.66
CA LYS A 18 7.98 4.75 7.60
C LYS A 18 7.17 5.01 6.33
N VAL A 19 7.80 5.65 5.35
CA VAL A 19 7.14 5.94 4.08
C VAL A 19 7.01 4.65 3.29
N PHE A 20 5.77 4.23 3.03
CA PHE A 20 5.47 2.96 2.36
C PHE A 20 5.63 3.05 0.82
N TYR A 21 5.40 4.23 0.25
CA TYR A 21 5.43 4.48 -1.19
C TYR A 21 6.58 5.41 -1.61
N GLY A 22 7.12 5.16 -2.80
CA GLY A 22 8.08 6.05 -3.44
C GLY A 22 9.53 5.87 -2.97
N ASN A 23 10.45 6.09 -3.90
CA ASN A 23 11.88 5.94 -3.64
C ASN A 23 12.46 7.13 -2.87
N ALA A 24 11.90 8.34 -2.99
CA ALA A 24 12.51 9.57 -2.51
C ALA A 24 12.55 9.72 -0.97
N GLU A 25 11.58 9.13 -0.28
CA GLU A 25 11.36 9.33 1.17
C GLU A 25 11.55 8.04 1.98
N HIS A 26 11.91 6.94 1.33
CA HIS A 26 12.20 5.69 2.01
C HIS A 26 13.52 5.80 2.78
N PRO A 27 13.67 5.23 3.99
CA PRO A 27 14.91 5.30 4.78
C PRO A 27 16.16 4.83 4.02
N ASN A 28 15.97 3.94 3.04
CA ASN A 28 17.07 3.42 2.21
C ASN A 28 17.47 4.36 1.05
N ASN A 29 16.73 5.45 0.79
CA ASN A 29 16.99 6.32 -0.37
C ASN A 29 18.35 7.01 -0.33
N GLY A 30 18.83 7.38 0.87
CA GLY A 30 20.16 7.97 1.05
C GLY A 30 21.27 7.07 0.51
N ILE A 31 21.12 5.74 0.68
CA ILE A 31 22.06 4.71 0.22
C ILE A 31 22.06 4.58 -1.32
N PHE A 32 20.92 4.86 -1.98
CA PHE A 32 20.79 4.75 -3.44
C PHE A 32 21.17 6.04 -4.18
N SER A 33 20.90 7.20 -3.57
CA SER A 33 21.28 8.50 -4.12
C SER A 33 22.80 8.70 -4.26
N SER A 34 23.60 8.03 -3.42
CA SER A 34 25.06 8.09 -3.46
C SER A 34 25.68 7.28 -4.61
N LEU A 35 24.99 6.24 -5.11
CA LEU A 35 25.44 5.43 -6.26
C LEU A 35 25.41 6.23 -7.58
N LEU A 36 24.45 7.14 -7.74
CA LEU A 36 24.29 7.95 -8.95
C LEU A 36 25.27 9.12 -9.07
N LYS A 37 26.00 9.45 -7.99
CA LYS A 37 26.91 10.62 -7.94
C LYS A 37 28.36 10.31 -8.32
N ARG A 38 28.77 9.03 -8.45
CA ARG A 38 30.12 8.67 -8.93
C ARG A 38 30.20 8.76 -10.46
N LYS A 39 30.29 9.99 -10.97
CA LYS A 39 30.63 10.28 -12.36
C LYS A 39 32.09 9.87 -12.62
N GLY A 40 32.31 8.80 -13.39
CA GLY A 40 33.67 8.50 -13.87
C GLY A 40 33.83 7.26 -14.75
N ARG A 41 33.13 6.15 -14.48
CA ARG A 41 33.37 4.88 -15.19
C ARG A 41 32.11 4.32 -15.84
N LYS A 42 32.21 3.86 -17.08
CA LYS A 42 31.11 3.20 -17.82
C LYS A 42 30.96 1.75 -17.36
N LEU A 43 30.59 1.56 -16.10
CA LEU A 43 30.20 0.25 -15.60
C LEU A 43 28.82 -0.11 -16.15
N SER A 44 28.70 -1.32 -16.67
CA SER A 44 27.47 -1.82 -17.26
C SER A 44 27.20 -3.21 -16.73
N MET A 45 25.97 -3.42 -16.26
CA MET A 45 25.45 -4.77 -16.06
C MET A 45 25.40 -5.52 -17.40
N THR A 46 25.35 -6.84 -17.33
CA THR A 46 25.03 -7.69 -18.47
C THR A 46 23.58 -7.43 -18.93
N ASP A 47 23.28 -7.65 -20.21
CA ASP A 47 22.00 -7.23 -20.79
C ASP A 47 20.80 -8.00 -20.23
N ASP A 48 20.99 -9.27 -19.85
CA ASP A 48 20.01 -10.07 -19.12
C ASP A 48 19.63 -9.43 -17.77
N CYS A 49 20.63 -8.97 -17.01
CA CYS A 49 20.44 -8.30 -15.73
C CYS A 49 19.76 -6.95 -15.90
N LYS A 50 20.15 -6.16 -16.91
CA LYS A 50 19.49 -4.88 -17.22
C LYS A 50 18.02 -5.10 -17.56
N ALA A 51 17.71 -6.08 -18.41
CA ALA A 51 16.36 -6.40 -18.83
C ALA A 51 15.50 -6.82 -17.63
N ALA A 52 16.01 -7.70 -16.77
CA ALA A 52 15.33 -8.13 -15.56
C ALA A 52 15.08 -6.98 -14.58
N CYS A 53 16.10 -6.13 -14.31
CA CYS A 53 15.94 -4.96 -13.46
C CYS A 53 14.86 -4.01 -14.01
N LYS A 54 14.89 -3.73 -15.32
CA LYS A 54 13.90 -2.86 -15.98
C LYS A 54 12.48 -3.41 -15.83
N GLN A 55 12.29 -4.72 -15.94
CA GLN A 55 11.00 -5.37 -15.71
C GLN A 55 10.53 -5.22 -14.27
N VAL A 56 11.43 -5.34 -13.29
CA VAL A 56 11.09 -5.15 -11.86
C VAL A 56 10.67 -3.70 -11.59
N GLU A 57 11.39 -2.70 -12.11
CA GLU A 57 11.01 -1.29 -11.91
C GLU A 57 9.65 -0.95 -12.55
N ALA A 58 9.40 -1.46 -13.76
CA ALA A 58 8.12 -1.30 -14.44
C ALA A 58 7.00 -1.97 -13.64
N TYR A 59 7.24 -3.17 -13.12
CA TYR A 59 6.29 -3.90 -12.30
C TYR A 59 5.99 -3.18 -10.98
N LYS A 60 7.02 -2.69 -10.28
CA LYS A 60 6.88 -1.88 -9.06
C LYS A 60 6.02 -0.64 -9.31
N THR A 61 6.29 0.09 -10.39
CA THR A 61 5.54 1.30 -10.74
C THR A 61 4.04 1.01 -10.90
N SER A 62 3.71 -0.08 -11.59
CA SER A 62 2.32 -0.51 -11.77
C SER A 62 1.68 -0.99 -10.47
N ALA A 63 2.42 -1.79 -9.68
CA ALA A 63 1.97 -2.30 -8.38
C ALA A 63 1.69 -1.16 -7.39
N ASP A 64 2.56 -0.16 -7.31
CA ASP A 64 2.38 1.02 -6.45
C ASP A 64 1.12 1.80 -6.82
N LYS A 65 0.94 2.11 -8.11
CA LYS A 65 -0.23 2.87 -8.58
C LYS A 65 -1.53 2.12 -8.29
N LEU A 66 -1.56 0.83 -8.57
CA LEU A 66 -2.71 -0.02 -8.27
C LEU A 66 -2.97 -0.05 -6.77
N HIS A 67 -1.94 -0.32 -5.96
CA HIS A 67 -2.05 -0.41 -4.52
C HIS A 67 -2.54 0.91 -3.89
N GLN A 68 -2.02 2.07 -4.33
CA GLN A 68 -2.50 3.39 -3.90
C GLN A 68 -3.96 3.61 -4.26
N ALA A 69 -4.38 3.25 -5.49
CA ALA A 69 -5.77 3.38 -5.91
C ALA A 69 -6.70 2.53 -5.05
N LEU A 70 -6.31 1.28 -4.75
CA LEU A 70 -7.09 0.38 -3.90
C LEU A 70 -7.19 0.90 -2.46
N MET A 71 -6.10 1.42 -1.90
CA MET A 71 -6.12 2.03 -0.56
C MET A 71 -6.98 3.28 -0.51
N TYR A 72 -6.92 4.13 -1.54
CA TYR A 72 -7.79 5.29 -1.65
C TYR A 72 -9.26 4.90 -1.73
N MET A 73 -9.62 3.86 -2.49
CA MET A 73 -11.01 3.36 -2.55
C MET A 73 -11.56 2.86 -1.21
N LEU A 74 -10.72 2.47 -0.24
CA LEU A 74 -11.19 1.95 1.05
C LEU A 74 -11.62 3.03 2.04
N VAL A 75 -11.04 4.23 1.95
CA VAL A 75 -11.31 5.31 2.91
C VAL A 75 -11.65 6.63 2.26
N GLU A 76 -11.47 6.80 0.96
CA GLU A 76 -11.77 8.01 0.18
C GLU A 76 -11.09 9.31 0.67
N ASP A 77 -10.30 9.23 1.74
CA ASP A 77 -9.40 10.27 2.21
C ASP A 77 -7.93 9.98 1.87
N ARG A 78 -7.26 11.00 1.33
CA ARG A 78 -5.90 10.89 0.83
C ARG A 78 -4.85 10.69 1.92
N GLU A 79 -5.04 11.25 3.11
CA GLU A 79 -4.04 11.12 4.17
C GLU A 79 -4.22 9.83 4.96
N HIS A 80 -5.46 9.43 5.22
CA HIS A 80 -5.77 8.15 5.85
C HIS A 80 -5.34 6.97 4.98
N SER A 81 -5.55 7.02 3.66
CA SER A 81 -5.19 5.93 2.75
C SER A 81 -3.70 5.60 2.75
N LYS A 82 -2.82 6.58 2.97
CA LYS A 82 -1.36 6.35 3.10
C LYS A 82 -1.00 5.61 4.38
N GLN A 83 -1.80 5.74 5.43
CA GLN A 83 -1.53 5.16 6.75
C GLN A 83 -2.19 3.79 6.94
N LEU A 84 -3.14 3.40 6.08
CA LEU A 84 -3.93 2.17 6.20
C LEU A 84 -3.08 0.90 6.36
N VAL A 85 -1.91 0.85 5.74
CA VAL A 85 -1.00 -0.30 5.83
C VAL A 85 -0.40 -0.45 7.24
N ASN A 86 -0.23 0.66 7.96
CA ASN A 86 0.37 0.69 9.29
C ASN A 86 -0.68 0.77 10.41
N GLN A 87 -1.82 1.43 10.14
CA GLN A 87 -2.90 1.64 11.09
C GLN A 87 -4.23 1.51 10.38
N VAL A 88 -5.02 0.50 10.78
CA VAL A 88 -6.40 0.37 10.29
C VAL A 88 -7.20 1.54 10.83
N ARG A 89 -7.61 2.43 9.91
CA ARG A 89 -8.50 3.56 10.20
C ARG A 89 -9.68 3.48 9.24
N THR A 90 -10.88 3.69 9.77
CA THR A 90 -12.10 3.81 8.99
C THR A 90 -12.69 5.18 9.21
N GLU A 91 -13.37 5.70 8.19
CA GLU A 91 -14.12 6.94 8.34
C GLU A 91 -15.27 6.75 9.35
N PRO A 92 -15.47 7.68 10.29
CA PRO A 92 -16.48 7.56 11.34
C PRO A 92 -17.89 7.98 10.88
N GLY A 93 -18.19 8.00 9.58
CA GLY A 93 -19.41 8.56 9.01
C GLY A 93 -20.69 7.99 9.64
N TYR A 94 -20.86 6.66 9.54
CA TYR A 94 -22.03 5.98 10.11
C TYR A 94 -22.13 6.12 11.63
N ARG A 95 -21.00 6.18 12.33
CA ARG A 95 -20.96 6.45 13.78
C ARG A 95 -21.50 7.84 14.11
N TYR A 96 -21.08 8.86 13.37
CA TYR A 96 -21.55 10.23 13.59
C TYR A 96 -23.03 10.39 13.22
N GLU A 97 -23.49 9.73 12.16
CA GLU A 97 -24.91 9.68 11.80
C GLU A 97 -25.76 9.05 12.92
N ALA A 98 -25.34 7.89 13.45
CA ALA A 98 -26.03 7.24 14.56
C ALA A 98 -26.08 8.13 15.82
N GLN A 99 -24.99 8.83 16.14
CA GLN A 99 -24.92 9.76 17.27
C GLN A 99 -25.84 10.97 17.09
N PHE A 100 -25.88 11.54 15.88
CA PHE A 100 -26.76 12.65 15.55
C PHE A 100 -28.23 12.25 15.67
N LEU A 101 -28.61 11.11 15.09
CA LEU A 101 -29.98 10.58 15.15
C LEU A 101 -30.41 10.31 16.60
N ARG A 102 -29.52 9.77 17.44
CA ARG A 102 -29.78 9.59 18.88
C ARG A 102 -30.04 10.91 19.60
N GLY A 103 -29.23 11.93 19.32
CA GLY A 103 -29.40 13.27 19.89
C GLY A 103 -30.76 13.88 19.49
N PHE A 104 -31.13 13.73 18.22
CA PHE A 104 -32.40 14.24 17.70
C PHE A 104 -33.62 13.52 18.30
N ASP A 105 -33.59 12.18 18.36
CA ASP A 105 -34.65 11.36 18.98
C ASP A 105 -34.86 11.74 20.46
N ALA A 106 -33.77 11.95 21.21
CA ALA A 106 -33.83 12.41 22.59
C ALA A 106 -34.45 13.80 22.74
N LEU A 107 -34.25 14.72 21.78
CA LEU A 107 -34.87 16.05 21.77
C LEU A 107 -36.37 15.99 21.43
N GLN A 108 -36.76 15.11 20.51
CA GLN A 108 -38.16 14.90 20.13
C GLN A 108 -38.98 14.34 21.30
N LYS A 109 -38.44 13.32 21.99
CA LYS A 109 -39.05 12.73 23.20
C LYS A 109 -39.24 13.74 24.35
N LYS A 110 -38.48 14.84 24.36
CA LYS A 110 -38.61 15.95 25.33
C LYS A 110 -39.70 16.98 24.97
N GLY A 111 -40.61 16.66 24.05
CA GLY A 111 -41.80 17.47 23.77
C GLY A 111 -41.67 18.42 22.58
N ARG A 112 -40.60 18.33 21.79
CA ARG A 112 -40.60 18.96 20.46
C ARG A 112 -41.45 18.11 19.52
N LYS A 113 -42.46 18.71 18.89
CA LYS A 113 -43.23 18.05 17.80
C LYS A 113 -42.24 17.65 16.70
N GLY A 114 -41.90 16.38 16.62
CA GLY A 114 -41.10 15.86 15.51
C GLY A 114 -41.98 15.17 14.47
N VAL A 115 -41.42 15.10 13.26
CA VAL A 115 -42.10 14.57 12.06
C VAL A 115 -42.00 13.04 11.99
N TYR A 116 -41.07 12.42 12.71
CA TYR A 116 -40.75 10.99 12.62
C TYR A 116 -41.26 10.22 13.84
N GLU A 117 -41.94 9.09 13.62
CA GLU A 117 -42.54 8.32 14.71
C GLU A 117 -41.52 7.47 15.50
N ASN A 118 -40.46 6.99 14.84
CA ASN A 118 -39.43 6.16 15.46
C ASN A 118 -38.11 6.19 14.66
N LEU A 119 -37.01 6.62 15.29
CA LEU A 119 -35.67 6.65 14.69
C LEU A 119 -34.77 5.48 15.11
N GLU A 120 -35.20 4.66 16.07
CA GLU A 120 -34.42 3.54 16.62
C GLU A 120 -33.94 2.54 15.55
N PRO A 121 -34.75 2.16 14.53
CA PRO A 121 -34.28 1.26 13.48
C PRO A 121 -33.14 1.86 12.65
N ALA A 122 -33.22 3.15 12.34
CA ALA A 122 -32.19 3.85 11.56
C ALA A 122 -30.88 3.98 12.35
N ILE A 123 -30.97 4.31 13.65
CA ILE A 123 -29.81 4.36 14.56
C ILE A 123 -29.10 3.00 14.58
N LYS A 124 -29.84 1.91 14.78
CA LYS A 124 -29.28 0.54 14.79
C LYS A 124 -28.65 0.15 13.47
N ALA A 125 -29.29 0.50 12.34
CA ALA A 125 -28.73 0.24 11.02
C ALA A 125 -27.38 0.97 10.85
N CYS A 126 -27.29 2.26 11.18
CA CYS A 126 -26.03 3.02 11.13
C CYS A 126 -24.93 2.38 12.01
N GLU A 127 -25.25 1.94 13.22
CA GLU A 127 -24.28 1.26 14.10
C GLU A 127 -23.77 -0.07 13.54
N GLN A 128 -24.67 -0.87 12.96
CA GLN A 128 -24.31 -2.12 12.31
C GLN A 128 -23.46 -1.90 11.06
N MET A 129 -23.79 -0.87 10.28
CA MET A 129 -23.03 -0.44 9.10
C MET A 129 -21.63 0.06 9.48
N ASP A 130 -21.47 0.79 10.59
CA ASP A 130 -20.14 1.21 11.11
C ASP A 130 -19.28 -0.02 11.45
N ALA A 131 -19.84 -0.97 12.20
CA ALA A 131 -19.14 -2.19 12.60
C ALA A 131 -18.77 -3.06 11.39
N GLU A 132 -19.64 -3.17 10.39
CA GLU A 132 -19.34 -3.93 9.18
C GLU A 132 -18.31 -3.22 8.29
N ARG A 133 -18.34 -1.88 8.21
CA ARG A 133 -17.31 -1.12 7.49
C ARG A 133 -15.93 -1.37 8.06
N GLU A 134 -15.78 -1.42 9.39
CA GLU A 134 -14.50 -1.73 10.02
C GLU A 134 -14.00 -3.13 9.68
N LYS A 135 -14.89 -4.14 9.75
CA LYS A 135 -14.54 -5.52 9.37
C LYS A 135 -14.16 -5.63 7.90
N TYR A 136 -14.91 -4.96 7.03
CA TYR A 136 -14.66 -4.92 5.60
C TYR A 136 -13.26 -4.37 5.28
N VAL A 137 -12.89 -3.22 5.85
CA VAL A 137 -11.56 -2.64 5.63
C VAL A 137 -10.47 -3.61 6.08
N ARG A 138 -10.62 -4.29 7.23
CA ARG A 138 -9.65 -5.30 7.69
C ARG A 138 -9.53 -6.48 6.71
N ARG A 139 -10.64 -7.03 6.22
CA ARG A 139 -10.63 -8.12 5.23
C ARG A 139 -9.98 -7.70 3.90
N GLN A 140 -10.18 -6.45 3.51
CA GLN A 140 -9.57 -5.89 2.30
C GLN A 140 -8.05 -5.75 2.44
N LEU A 141 -7.58 -5.25 3.59
CA LEU A 141 -6.14 -5.17 3.86
C LEU A 141 -5.48 -6.55 3.87
N GLU A 142 -6.15 -7.57 4.44
CA GLU A 142 -5.64 -8.94 4.40
C GLU A 142 -5.61 -9.51 2.97
N SER A 143 -6.63 -9.21 2.15
CA SER A 143 -6.66 -9.62 0.74
C SER A 143 -5.46 -9.05 -0.04
N LEU A 144 -4.99 -7.86 0.32
CA LEU A 144 -3.85 -7.18 -0.32
C LEU A 144 -2.48 -7.55 0.28
N LYS A 145 -2.41 -8.47 1.23
CA LYS A 145 -1.18 -8.83 1.95
C LYS A 145 0.01 -9.19 1.06
N ALA A 146 -0.22 -9.97 0.00
CA ALA A 146 0.86 -10.33 -0.92
C ALA A 146 1.41 -9.08 -1.66
N LEU A 147 0.52 -8.19 -2.08
CA LEU A 147 0.90 -6.92 -2.71
C LEU A 147 1.63 -5.99 -1.72
N ASN A 148 1.18 -5.95 -0.46
CA ASN A 148 1.83 -5.20 0.62
C ASN A 148 3.26 -5.70 0.86
N LYS A 149 3.44 -7.03 0.92
CA LYS A 149 4.75 -7.66 1.07
C LYS A 149 5.67 -7.33 -0.09
N PHE A 150 5.18 -7.40 -1.33
CA PHE A 150 5.98 -7.03 -2.49
C PHE A 150 6.48 -5.57 -2.43
N ILE A 151 5.58 -4.63 -2.11
CA ILE A 151 5.90 -3.19 -2.08
C ILE A 151 6.79 -2.84 -0.90
N GLY A 152 6.48 -3.37 0.29
CA GLY A 152 7.13 -3.02 1.55
C GLY A 152 8.40 -3.80 1.86
N GLU A 153 8.59 -4.99 1.27
CA GLU A 153 9.70 -5.89 1.60
C GLU A 153 10.45 -6.37 0.36
N ASP A 154 9.81 -7.17 -0.51
CA ASP A 154 10.52 -7.88 -1.57
C ASP A 154 11.17 -6.94 -2.59
N TYR A 155 10.52 -5.81 -2.92
CA TYR A 155 11.13 -4.79 -3.76
C TYR A 155 12.40 -4.23 -3.13
N TRP A 156 12.39 -3.90 -1.84
CA TRP A 156 13.53 -3.30 -1.16
C TRP A 156 14.70 -4.27 -1.00
N GLU A 157 14.40 -5.56 -0.82
CA GLU A 157 15.41 -6.60 -0.87
C GLU A 157 16.04 -6.72 -2.27
N TYR A 158 15.24 -6.65 -3.34
CA TYR A 158 15.77 -6.54 -4.70
C TYR A 158 16.67 -5.30 -4.87
N VAL A 159 16.27 -4.13 -4.37
CA VAL A 159 17.12 -2.92 -4.51
C VAL A 159 18.45 -3.09 -3.76
N ARG A 160 18.43 -3.74 -2.58
CA ARG A 160 19.64 -4.08 -1.82
C ARG A 160 20.56 -5.02 -2.59
N LEU A 161 20.02 -6.08 -3.19
CA LEU A 161 20.78 -7.04 -4.01
C LEU A 161 21.36 -6.39 -5.27
N ARG A 162 20.57 -5.51 -5.92
CA ARG A 162 21.02 -4.73 -7.08
C ARG A 162 22.21 -3.84 -6.73
N LYS A 163 22.18 -3.20 -5.56
CA LYS A 163 23.32 -2.42 -5.06
C LYS A 163 24.54 -3.29 -4.81
N ALA A 164 24.38 -4.43 -4.14
CA ALA A 164 25.51 -5.35 -3.90
C ALA A 164 26.16 -5.83 -5.22
N TYR A 165 25.35 -6.08 -6.26
CA TYR A 165 25.89 -6.40 -7.58
C TYR A 165 26.63 -5.23 -8.23
N TRP A 166 26.12 -4.01 -8.09
CA TRP A 166 26.81 -2.81 -8.57
C TRP A 166 28.17 -2.60 -7.87
N ASP A 167 28.21 -2.74 -6.55
CA ASP A 167 29.45 -2.64 -5.76
C ASP A 167 30.46 -3.72 -6.19
N ALA A 168 29.99 -4.93 -6.54
CA ALA A 168 30.84 -5.99 -7.06
C ALA A 168 31.34 -5.75 -8.49
N LEU A 169 30.59 -5.02 -9.32
CA LEU A 169 31.07 -4.55 -10.62
C LEU A 169 32.19 -3.51 -10.46
N GLU A 170 32.04 -2.58 -9.51
CA GLU A 170 33.07 -1.58 -9.18
C GLU A 170 34.38 -2.25 -8.72
N ALA A 171 34.30 -3.16 -7.75
CA ALA A 171 35.47 -3.87 -7.24
C ALA A 171 36.17 -4.75 -8.29
N TYR A 172 35.40 -5.38 -9.18
CA TYR A 172 35.99 -6.16 -10.27
C TYR A 172 36.75 -5.26 -11.26
N ASP A 173 36.19 -4.10 -11.62
CA ASP A 173 36.85 -3.12 -12.50
C ASP A 173 38.13 -2.54 -11.88
N ASP A 174 38.11 -2.26 -10.57
CA ASP A 174 39.31 -1.87 -9.82
C ASP A 174 40.38 -2.97 -9.83
N ALA A 175 40.00 -4.23 -9.59
CA ALA A 175 40.92 -5.36 -9.57
C ALA A 175 41.56 -5.60 -10.96
N VAL A 176 40.76 -5.56 -12.03
CA VAL A 176 41.26 -5.66 -13.42
C VAL A 176 42.22 -4.51 -13.74
N THR A 177 41.91 -3.29 -13.30
CA THR A 177 42.79 -2.13 -13.49
C THR A 177 44.13 -2.33 -12.78
N LEU A 178 44.12 -2.89 -11.57
CA LEU A 178 45.34 -3.19 -10.81
C LEU A 178 46.14 -4.33 -11.45
N GLN A 179 45.49 -5.41 -11.86
CA GLN A 179 46.13 -6.53 -12.56
C GLN A 179 46.83 -6.07 -13.84
N ASN A 180 46.20 -5.20 -14.62
CA ASN A 180 46.79 -4.67 -15.85
C ASN A 180 48.05 -3.82 -15.59
N LYS A 181 48.12 -3.15 -14.43
CA LYS A 181 49.26 -2.31 -14.02
C LYS A 181 50.41 -3.11 -13.42
N GLU A 182 50.11 -4.02 -12.50
CA GLU A 182 51.14 -4.69 -11.68
C GLU A 182 51.52 -6.07 -12.22
N ARG A 183 50.58 -6.82 -12.81
CA ARG A 183 50.77 -8.17 -13.37
C ARG A 183 51.48 -9.14 -12.41
N THR A 184 51.19 -9.01 -11.12
CA THR A 184 51.70 -9.90 -10.06
C THR A 184 50.72 -11.05 -9.82
N GLU A 185 51.20 -12.18 -9.31
CA GLU A 185 50.35 -13.30 -8.89
C GLU A 185 49.28 -12.86 -7.86
N GLN A 186 49.61 -11.90 -7.00
CA GLN A 186 48.67 -11.32 -6.04
C GLN A 186 47.54 -10.54 -6.75
N SER A 187 47.86 -9.76 -7.77
CA SER A 187 46.88 -9.01 -8.57
C SER A 187 45.98 -9.92 -9.41
N GLU A 188 46.50 -11.06 -9.89
CA GLU A 188 45.72 -12.10 -10.56
C GLU A 188 44.75 -12.78 -9.60
N ARG A 189 45.22 -13.19 -8.41
CA ARG A 189 44.36 -13.76 -7.36
C ARG A 189 43.26 -12.79 -6.94
N ALA A 190 43.58 -11.51 -6.73
CA ALA A 190 42.59 -10.48 -6.38
C ALA A 190 41.51 -10.32 -7.47
N THR A 191 41.90 -10.35 -8.74
CA THR A 191 40.94 -10.27 -9.87
C THR A 191 40.04 -11.50 -9.94
N MET A 192 40.59 -12.71 -9.75
CA MET A 192 39.80 -13.93 -9.67
C MET A 192 38.78 -13.88 -8.52
N THR A 193 39.20 -13.42 -7.33
CA THR A 193 38.29 -13.27 -6.19
C THR A 193 37.18 -12.27 -6.48
N ALA A 194 37.49 -11.11 -7.06
CA ALA A 194 36.51 -10.10 -7.44
C ALA A 194 35.54 -10.61 -8.52
N GLN A 195 36.02 -11.41 -9.48
CA GLN A 195 35.20 -12.03 -10.51
C GLN A 195 34.18 -13.01 -9.93
N THR A 196 34.63 -13.86 -8.98
CA THR A 196 33.76 -14.82 -8.28
C THR A 196 32.69 -14.08 -7.50
N TRP A 197 33.06 -13.07 -6.71
CA TRP A 197 32.10 -12.28 -5.93
C TRP A 197 31.06 -11.58 -6.83
N ARG A 198 31.50 -10.98 -7.94
CA ARG A 198 30.62 -10.39 -8.95
C ARG A 198 29.61 -11.39 -9.49
N ASN A 199 30.06 -12.61 -9.84
CA ASN A 199 29.18 -13.64 -10.37
C ASN A 199 28.18 -14.15 -9.32
N GLU A 200 28.59 -14.30 -8.07
CA GLU A 200 27.69 -14.67 -6.96
C GLU A 200 26.61 -13.61 -6.71
N CYS A 201 26.98 -12.33 -6.66
CA CYS A 201 26.03 -11.22 -6.53
C CYS A 201 25.04 -11.19 -7.69
N ARG A 202 25.52 -11.39 -8.92
CA ARG A 202 24.68 -11.49 -10.13
C ARG A 202 23.66 -12.63 -9.99
N MET A 203 24.12 -13.82 -9.63
CA MET A 203 23.25 -15.00 -9.47
C MET A 203 22.21 -14.80 -8.37
N LYS A 204 22.62 -14.33 -7.19
CA LYS A 204 21.71 -14.05 -6.07
C LYS A 204 20.62 -13.07 -6.45
N MET A 205 20.98 -11.97 -7.13
CA MET A 205 20.01 -10.98 -7.61
C MET A 205 19.03 -11.60 -8.62
N MET A 206 19.53 -12.31 -9.63
CA MET A 206 18.68 -12.88 -10.69
C MET A 206 17.77 -14.00 -10.18
N GLU A 207 18.26 -14.84 -9.26
CA GLU A 207 17.47 -15.87 -8.60
C GLU A 207 16.35 -15.26 -7.75
N PHE A 208 16.66 -14.19 -7.01
CA PHE A 208 15.65 -13.47 -6.22
C PHE A 208 14.56 -12.87 -7.12
N ILE A 209 14.93 -12.19 -8.20
CA ILE A 209 13.97 -11.65 -9.18
C ILE A 209 13.06 -12.74 -9.72
N LYS A 210 13.61 -13.93 -10.01
CA LYS A 210 12.82 -15.06 -10.50
C LYS A 210 11.85 -15.58 -9.43
N LYS A 211 12.35 -15.97 -8.27
CA LYS A 211 11.56 -16.70 -7.25
C LYS A 211 10.66 -15.80 -6.40
N ALA A 212 11.20 -14.67 -5.94
CA ALA A 212 10.51 -13.79 -5.00
C ALA A 212 9.61 -12.76 -5.70
N ILE A 213 9.88 -12.43 -6.97
CA ILE A 213 9.09 -11.43 -7.71
C ILE A 213 8.28 -12.06 -8.83
N ASN A 214 8.92 -12.74 -9.78
CA ASN A 214 8.23 -13.20 -10.99
C ASN A 214 7.26 -14.35 -10.72
N GLU A 215 7.66 -15.35 -9.92
CA GLU A 215 6.79 -16.48 -9.55
C GLU A 215 5.61 -16.05 -8.64
N GLN A 216 5.76 -14.93 -7.91
CA GLN A 216 4.70 -14.41 -7.02
C GLN A 216 3.64 -13.57 -7.75
N LYS A 217 3.84 -13.21 -9.02
CA LYS A 217 2.88 -12.38 -9.78
C LYS A 217 1.46 -12.96 -9.82
N GLY A 218 1.34 -14.29 -9.85
CA GLY A 218 0.04 -14.96 -9.77
C GLY A 218 -0.70 -14.67 -8.47
N GLN A 219 0.01 -14.70 -7.34
CA GLN A 219 -0.57 -14.37 -6.03
C GLN A 219 -0.97 -12.91 -5.94
N HIS A 220 -0.21 -12.00 -6.55
CA HIS A 220 -0.58 -10.58 -6.58
C HIS A 220 -1.88 -10.34 -7.36
N VAL A 221 -2.11 -11.07 -8.46
CA VAL A 221 -3.38 -11.03 -9.19
C VAL A 221 -4.51 -11.60 -8.35
N GLU A 222 -4.29 -12.74 -7.68
CA GLU A 222 -5.28 -13.35 -6.80
C GLU A 222 -5.69 -12.42 -5.66
N SER A 223 -4.74 -11.68 -5.07
CA SER A 223 -5.01 -10.64 -4.06
C SER A 223 -5.99 -9.58 -4.56
N VAL A 224 -5.83 -9.11 -5.79
CA VAL A 224 -6.73 -8.09 -6.39
C VAL A 224 -8.10 -8.69 -6.70
N LEU A 225 -8.16 -9.95 -7.14
CA LEU A 225 -9.43 -10.64 -7.37
C LEU A 225 -10.20 -10.89 -6.07
N LYS A 226 -9.51 -11.29 -5.00
CA LYS A 226 -10.10 -11.39 -3.65
C LYS A 226 -10.63 -10.04 -3.18
N PHE A 227 -9.85 -8.97 -3.39
CA PHE A 227 -10.30 -7.62 -3.07
C PHE A 227 -11.62 -7.27 -3.73
N ARG A 228 -11.76 -7.56 -5.03
CA ARG A 228 -13.02 -7.35 -5.78
C ARG A 228 -14.19 -8.16 -5.18
N THR A 229 -13.96 -9.43 -4.87
CA THR A 229 -14.99 -10.30 -4.30
C THR A 229 -15.48 -9.80 -2.95
N GLU A 230 -14.58 -9.31 -2.10
CA GLU A 230 -14.91 -8.71 -0.81
C GLU A 230 -15.75 -7.42 -0.96
N VAL A 231 -15.52 -6.60 -2.00
CA VAL A 231 -16.38 -5.43 -2.29
C VAL A 231 -17.83 -5.87 -2.53
N ALA A 232 -18.02 -6.90 -3.36
CA ALA A 232 -19.36 -7.39 -3.68
C ALA A 232 -20.06 -7.97 -2.46
N ALA A 233 -19.34 -8.75 -1.64
CA ALA A 233 -19.85 -9.30 -0.40
C ALA A 233 -20.25 -8.20 0.59
N HIS A 234 -19.41 -7.18 0.76
CA HIS A 234 -19.69 -6.03 1.63
C HIS A 234 -20.96 -5.28 1.22
N HIS A 235 -21.09 -4.92 -0.06
CA HIS A 235 -22.29 -4.23 -0.53
C HIS A 235 -23.56 -5.06 -0.36
N LYS A 236 -23.48 -6.39 -0.52
CA LYS A 236 -24.59 -7.29 -0.24
C LYS A 236 -25.00 -7.23 1.23
N THR A 237 -24.05 -7.38 2.15
CA THR A 237 -24.30 -7.32 3.60
C THR A 237 -24.85 -5.96 4.02
N MET A 238 -24.33 -4.86 3.46
CA MET A 238 -24.83 -3.50 3.73
C MET A 238 -26.27 -3.32 3.24
N ALA A 239 -26.62 -3.86 2.08
CA ALA A 239 -27.99 -3.80 1.56
C ALA A 239 -28.98 -4.58 2.43
N GLU A 240 -28.56 -5.73 2.98
CA GLU A 240 -29.38 -6.55 3.89
C GLU A 240 -29.68 -5.83 5.22
N MET A 241 -28.82 -4.90 5.66
CA MET A 241 -29.03 -4.08 6.87
C MET A 241 -30.04 -2.93 6.66
N ILE A 242 -30.26 -2.52 5.41
CA ILE A 242 -31.23 -1.49 5.06
C ILE A 242 -32.58 -2.19 4.84
N HIS A 243 -33.38 -2.29 5.89
CA HIS A 243 -34.76 -2.77 5.76
C HIS A 243 -35.58 -1.78 4.93
N VAL A 244 -35.81 -2.11 3.66
CA VAL A 244 -36.83 -1.45 2.85
C VAL A 244 -38.12 -2.24 3.02
N ASP A 245 -39.01 -1.77 3.90
CA ASP A 245 -40.42 -2.18 3.84
C ASP A 245 -40.98 -1.60 2.54
N VAL A 246 -40.82 -2.33 1.43
CA VAL A 246 -41.56 -2.06 0.20
C VAL A 246 -43.01 -2.37 0.54
N LYS A 247 -43.74 -1.37 1.03
CA LYS A 247 -45.20 -1.42 0.96
C LYS A 247 -45.52 -1.52 -0.52
N GLU A 248 -45.90 -2.71 -0.97
CA GLU A 248 -46.63 -2.86 -2.22
C GLU A 248 -47.85 -1.94 -2.11
N GLU A 249 -47.77 -0.75 -2.70
CA GLU A 249 -48.95 0.01 -2.99
C GLU A 249 -49.75 -0.85 -3.97
N LYS A 250 -50.76 -1.55 -3.43
CA LYS A 250 -51.81 -2.15 -4.22
C LYS A 250 -52.42 -1.02 -5.03
N SER A 251 -51.97 -0.87 -6.27
CA SER A 251 -52.53 0.02 -7.26
C SER A 251 -54.04 -0.22 -7.29
N GLY A 252 -54.78 0.72 -6.70
CA GLY A 252 -56.24 0.71 -6.61
C GLY A 252 -56.93 1.05 -7.94
N MET A 253 -56.26 0.83 -9.07
CA MET A 253 -56.89 0.96 -10.38
C MET A 253 -57.73 -0.28 -10.65
N LYS A 254 -59.02 -0.21 -10.27
CA LYS A 254 -60.04 -1.09 -10.85
C LYS A 254 -60.05 -0.87 -12.36
N ALA A 255 -59.89 -1.95 -13.12
CA ALA A 255 -60.07 -1.94 -14.56
C ALA A 255 -61.47 -1.39 -14.92
N PRO A 256 -61.60 -0.56 -15.95
CA PRO A 256 -62.89 -0.02 -16.36
C PRO A 256 -63.79 -1.17 -16.84
N ASN A 257 -64.99 -1.25 -16.26
CA ASN A 257 -66.03 -2.17 -16.71
C ASN A 257 -66.41 -1.85 -18.15
N THR A 258 -66.04 -2.74 -19.07
CA THR A 258 -66.64 -2.79 -20.41
C THR A 258 -68.04 -3.36 -20.30
N LYS A 259 -69.04 -2.52 -20.60
CA LYS A 259 -70.39 -2.95 -20.97
C LYS A 259 -70.42 -3.29 -22.45
#